data_AF-A0A353R143-F1
#
_entry.id   AF-A0A353R143-F1
#
_cell.length_a   1.000
_cell.length_b   1.000
_cell.length_c   1.000
_cell.angle_alpha   90.00
_cell.angle_beta   90.00
_cell.angle_gamma   90.00
#
_symmetry.space_group_name_H-M   'P 1'
#
loop_
_entity.id
_entity.type
_entity.pdbx_description
1 polymer ?
#
loop_
_entity_poly.entity_id
_entity_poly.type
_entity_poly.pdbx_seq_one_letter_code
_entity_poly.pdbx_strand_id
1 'polypeptide(L)'
;MPLSHAASPSALIQRRLLLICVLAGVVLLFMGVQRLVFQIRQVEGFRAIPAAVVDRGIRSVEDDRFVPYVAYRFSVGQEVLRTDQLFSRRIPLSRQAAEAALEPYAIGQTVTAYFNPAIPERTFLRLNLAFGPYVLCLMGV
;
A
#
# COMPACT_ATOMS: atom_id res chain seq x y z
N MET A 1 18.58 63.32 1.45
CA MET A 1 19.16 62.22 2.26
C MET A 1 18.08 61.19 2.52
N PRO A 2 18.07 60.04 1.83
CA PRO A 2 17.09 58.99 2.10
C PRO A 2 17.47 58.23 3.38
N LEU A 3 16.58 58.25 4.37
CA LEU A 3 16.70 57.45 5.59
C LEU A 3 16.60 55.97 5.22
N SER A 4 17.70 55.25 5.37
CA SER A 4 17.73 53.79 5.24
C SER A 4 16.84 53.19 6.33
N HIS A 5 15.64 52.74 5.96
CA HIS A 5 14.80 51.95 6.86
C HIS A 5 15.47 50.60 7.11
N ALA A 6 16.18 50.50 8.24
CA ALA A 6 16.66 49.24 8.76
C ALA A 6 15.44 48.31 8.97
N ALA A 7 15.48 47.13 8.35
CA ALA A 7 14.40 46.15 8.47
C ALA A 7 14.18 45.79 9.95
N SER A 8 12.91 45.82 10.40
CA SER A 8 12.57 45.47 11.77
C SER A 8 12.94 44.00 12.06
N PRO A 9 13.43 43.68 13.28
CA PRO A 9 13.84 42.32 13.63
C PRO A 9 12.70 41.30 13.51
N SER A 10 11.44 41.73 13.69
CA SER A 10 10.25 40.90 13.48
C SER A 10 10.05 40.50 12.01
N ALA A 11 10.35 41.38 11.05
CA ALA A 11 10.27 41.08 9.62
C ALA A 11 11.30 40.02 9.19
N LEU A 12 12.50 40.05 9.80
CA LEU A 12 13.54 39.04 9.58
C LEU A 12 13.12 37.67 10.13
N ILE A 13 12.50 37.63 11.31
CA ILE A 13 11.99 36.39 11.93
C ILE A 13 10.84 35.82 11.09
N GLN A 14 9.87 36.64 10.70
CA GLN A 14 8.73 36.21 9.88
C GLN A 14 9.18 35.64 8.53
N ARG A 15 10.16 36.29 7.88
CA ARG A 15 10.72 35.81 6.60
C ARG A 15 11.43 34.46 6.75
N ARG A 16 12.19 34.26 7.83
CA ARG A 16 12.85 32.97 8.12
C ARG A 16 11.83 31.88 8.42
N LEU A 17 10.79 32.19 9.19
CA LEU A 17 9.72 31.24 9.50
C LEU A 17 8.99 30.80 8.23
N LEU A 18 8.62 31.76 7.35
CA LEU A 18 7.95 31.46 6.10
C LEU A 18 8.81 30.58 5.20
N LEU A 19 10.11 30.85 5.09
CA LEU A 19 11.05 30.01 4.35
C LEU A 19 11.11 28.57 4.89
N ILE A 20 11.15 28.41 6.22
CA ILE A 20 11.13 27.07 6.85
C ILE A 20 9.83 26.34 6.53
N CYS A 21 8.68 27.01 6.63
CA CYS A 21 7.38 26.42 6.30
C CYS A 21 7.29 25.99 4.83
N VAL A 22 7.75 26.82 3.90
CA VAL A 22 7.79 26.49 2.47
C VAL A 22 8.72 25.30 2.22
N LEU A 23 9.90 25.30 2.82
CA LEU A 23 10.85 24.19 2.68
C LEU A 23 10.27 22.88 3.23
N ALA A 24 9.66 22.92 4.41
CA ALA A 24 8.99 21.76 5.00
C ALA A 24 7.85 21.26 4.10
N GLY A 25 7.05 22.17 3.54
CA GLY A 25 5.99 21.83 2.59
C GLY A 25 6.53 21.14 1.34
N VAL A 26 7.62 21.63 0.76
CA VAL A 26 8.27 21.01 -0.42
C VAL A 26 8.81 19.62 -0.10
N VAL A 27 9.44 19.43 1.07
CA VAL A 27 9.94 18.12 1.50
C VAL A 27 8.79 17.13 1.67
N LEU A 28 7.70 17.53 2.32
CA LEU A 28 6.53 16.68 2.49
C LEU A 28 5.87 16.32 1.15
N LEU A 29 5.74 17.28 0.24
CA LEU A 29 5.24 17.04 -1.11
C LEU A 29 6.12 16.04 -1.87
N PHE A 30 7.44 16.23 -1.81
CA PHE A 30 8.39 15.32 -2.45
C PHE A 30 8.30 13.90 -1.91
N MET A 31 8.22 13.73 -0.59
CA MET A 31 8.02 12.41 0.05
C MET A 31 6.70 11.77 -0.38
N GLY A 32 5.63 12.57 -0.50
CA GLY A 32 4.32 12.11 -0.98
C GLY A 32 4.39 11.60 -2.43
N VAL A 33 5.00 12.38 -3.33
CA VAL A 33 5.15 12.02 -4.75
C VAL A 33 5.99 10.75 -4.90
N GLN A 34 7.12 10.64 -4.19
CA GLN A 34 7.95 9.44 -4.27
C GLN A 34 7.17 8.19 -3.85
N ARG A 35 6.43 8.24 -2.74
CA ARG A 35 5.60 7.10 -2.31
C ARG A 35 4.53 6.73 -3.33
N LEU A 36 3.89 7.73 -3.95
CA LEU A 36 2.88 7.50 -5.00
C LEU A 36 3.50 6.79 -6.21
N VAL A 37 4.66 7.25 -6.67
CA VAL A 37 5.39 6.61 -7.78
C VAL A 37 5.79 5.18 -7.42
N PHE A 38 6.25 4.93 -6.20
CA PHE A 38 6.54 3.57 -5.72
C PHE A 38 5.30 2.68 -5.69
N GLN A 39 4.12 3.22 -5.39
CA GLN A 39 2.86 2.46 -5.43
C GLN A 39 2.44 2.16 -6.87
N ILE A 40 2.49 3.14 -7.77
CA ILE A 40 2.15 2.95 -9.19
C ILE A 40 3.06 1.89 -9.80
N ARG A 41 4.38 1.99 -9.58
CA ARG A 41 5.35 0.99 -10.05
C ARG A 41 5.16 -0.41 -9.45
N GLN A 42 4.54 -0.51 -8.28
CA GLN A 42 4.19 -1.81 -7.68
C GLN A 42 2.95 -2.45 -8.32
N VAL A 43 2.16 -1.70 -9.07
CA VAL A 43 1.00 -2.22 -9.82
C VAL A 43 1.31 -2.32 -11.32
N GLU A 44 2.24 -1.50 -11.83
CA GLU A 44 2.75 -1.62 -13.20
C GLU A 44 3.32 -3.03 -13.45
N GLY A 45 2.75 -3.72 -14.44
CA GLY A 45 3.13 -5.09 -14.80
C GLY A 45 2.26 -6.19 -14.18
N PHE A 46 1.39 -5.87 -13.23
CA PHE A 46 0.41 -6.84 -12.72
C PHE A 46 -0.77 -6.96 -13.68
N ARG A 47 -1.10 -8.20 -14.06
CA ARG A 47 -2.23 -8.55 -14.90
C ARG A 47 -3.29 -9.24 -14.06
N ALA A 48 -4.53 -8.81 -14.20
CA ALA A 48 -5.68 -9.46 -13.59
C ALA A 48 -5.94 -10.78 -14.33
N ILE A 49 -5.91 -11.89 -13.61
CA ILE A 49 -6.15 -13.24 -14.14
C ILE A 49 -7.16 -13.99 -13.26
N PRO A 50 -8.00 -14.86 -13.85
CA PRO A 50 -8.89 -15.70 -13.07
C PRO A 50 -8.08 -16.79 -12.35
N ALA A 51 -8.34 -16.95 -11.06
CA ALA A 51 -7.74 -17.96 -10.21
C ALA A 51 -8.81 -18.71 -9.42
N ALA A 52 -8.68 -20.02 -9.28
CA ALA A 52 -9.58 -20.83 -8.48
C ALA A 52 -9.00 -21.02 -7.08
N VAL A 53 -9.78 -20.70 -6.05
CA VAL A 53 -9.41 -20.94 -4.65
C VAL A 53 -9.42 -22.45 -4.38
N VAL A 54 -8.32 -22.97 -3.86
CA VAL A 54 -8.11 -24.39 -3.57
C VAL A 54 -8.12 -24.65 -2.06
N ASP A 55 -7.57 -23.73 -1.28
CA ASP A 55 -7.51 -23.85 0.18
C ASP A 55 -7.53 -22.45 0.82
N ARG A 56 -7.90 -22.36 2.10
CA ARG A 56 -7.86 -21.11 2.87
C ARG A 56 -7.68 -21.40 4.35
N GLY A 57 -7.02 -20.51 5.06
CA GLY A 57 -6.86 -20.66 6.50
C GLY A 57 -6.08 -19.53 7.15
N ILE A 58 -5.78 -19.72 8.42
CA ILE A 58 -5.09 -18.74 9.26
C ILE A 58 -3.87 -19.40 9.88
N ARG A 59 -2.70 -18.79 9.74
CA ARG A 59 -1.46 -19.22 10.39
C ARG A 59 -1.18 -18.32 11.60
N SER A 60 -0.95 -18.90 12.77
CA SER A 60 -0.41 -18.14 13.91
C SER A 60 1.08 -17.91 13.68
N VAL A 61 1.53 -16.67 13.91
CA VAL A 61 2.93 -16.27 13.74
C VAL A 61 3.57 -15.93 15.10
N GLU A 62 2.82 -15.28 15.97
CA GLU A 62 3.18 -14.94 17.36
C GLU A 62 1.91 -15.00 18.24
N ASP A 63 2.05 -14.90 19.56
CA ASP A 63 0.93 -14.78 20.48
C ASP A 63 -0.01 -13.64 20.03
N ASP A 64 -1.28 -13.98 19.81
CA ASP A 64 -2.36 -13.13 19.28
C ASP A 64 -2.15 -12.51 17.89
N ARG A 65 -1.14 -12.96 17.12
CA ARG A 65 -0.91 -12.50 15.74
C ARG A 65 -1.12 -13.59 14.71
N PHE A 66 -1.98 -13.30 13.76
CA PHE A 66 -2.48 -14.24 12.77
C PHE A 66 -2.24 -13.72 11.35
N VAL A 67 -1.81 -14.60 10.45
CA VAL A 67 -1.65 -14.30 9.03
C VAL A 67 -2.65 -15.16 8.24
N PRO A 68 -3.68 -14.56 7.63
CA PRO A 68 -4.57 -15.28 6.74
C PRO A 68 -3.85 -15.66 5.44
N TYR A 69 -4.15 -16.84 4.92
CA TYR A 69 -3.67 -17.33 3.63
C TYR A 69 -4.84 -17.85 2.79
N VAL A 70 -4.73 -17.69 1.49
CA VAL A 70 -5.68 -18.25 0.52
C VAL A 70 -4.84 -18.90 -0.56
N ALA A 71 -4.88 -20.23 -0.64
CA ALA A 71 -4.24 -20.96 -1.72
C ALA A 71 -5.14 -20.96 -2.95
N TYR A 72 -4.60 -20.55 -4.09
CA TYR A 72 -5.30 -20.53 -5.35
C TYR A 72 -4.41 -21.04 -6.47
N ARG A 73 -5.07 -21.58 -7.50
CA ARG A 73 -4.46 -22.06 -8.74
C ARG A 73 -4.90 -21.19 -9.90
N PHE A 74 -4.00 -20.93 -10.82
CA PHE A 74 -4.29 -20.18 -12.03
C PHE A 74 -3.43 -20.69 -13.18
N SER A 75 -3.87 -20.43 -14.41
CA SER A 75 -3.16 -20.86 -15.60
C SER A 75 -2.58 -19.66 -16.33
N VAL A 76 -1.31 -19.75 -16.73
CA VAL A 76 -0.64 -18.78 -17.60
C VAL A 76 -0.11 -19.54 -18.81
N GLY A 77 -0.80 -19.41 -19.95
CA GLY A 77 -0.50 -20.23 -21.12
C GLY A 77 -0.80 -21.71 -20.85
N GLN A 78 0.23 -22.57 -20.91
CA GLN A 78 0.11 -24.00 -20.64
C GLN A 78 0.51 -24.39 -19.20
N GLU A 79 1.03 -23.45 -18.42
CA GLU A 79 1.48 -23.72 -17.05
C GLU A 79 0.37 -23.44 -16.04
N VAL A 80 0.18 -24.37 -15.11
CA VAL A 80 -0.70 -24.21 -13.95
C VAL A 80 0.17 -23.88 -12.75
N LEU A 81 0.01 -22.66 -12.24
CA LEU A 81 0.74 -22.17 -11.07
C LEU A 81 -0.16 -22.19 -9.85
N ARG A 82 0.46 -22.36 -8.68
CA ARG A 82 -0.21 -22.34 -7.38
C ARG A 82 0.55 -21.41 -6.43
N THR A 83 -0.18 -20.59 -5.69
CA THR A 83 0.36 -19.72 -4.64
C THR A 83 -0.64 -19.59 -3.49
N ASP A 84 -0.20 -19.13 -2.32
CA ASP A 84 -1.00 -18.98 -1.11
C ASP A 84 -1.09 -17.53 -0.58
N GLN A 85 -0.62 -16.58 -1.38
CA GLN A 85 -0.47 -15.20 -0.95
C GLN A 85 -1.76 -14.39 -1.17
N LEU A 86 -2.43 -14.06 -0.06
CA LEU A 86 -3.65 -13.22 -0.05
C LEU A 86 -3.32 -11.74 -0.32
N PHE A 87 -2.33 -11.20 0.40
CA PHE A 87 -1.93 -9.79 0.34
C PHE A 87 -0.55 -9.63 -0.31
N SER A 88 -0.31 -8.50 -0.97
CA SER A 88 1.01 -8.15 -1.53
C SER A 88 2.16 -8.18 -0.51
N ARG A 89 1.85 -8.08 0.80
CA ARG A 89 2.78 -8.25 1.93
C ARG A 89 2.12 -9.09 3.01
N ARG A 90 2.90 -9.93 3.71
CA ARG A 90 2.43 -10.65 4.90
C ARG A 90 2.26 -9.64 6.03
N ILE A 91 1.01 -9.43 6.44
CA ILE A 91 0.65 -8.49 7.50
C ILE A 91 0.00 -9.31 8.61
N PRO A 92 0.60 -9.35 9.80
CA PRO A 92 -0.05 -9.94 10.96
C PRO A 92 -1.29 -9.13 11.34
N LEU A 93 -2.39 -9.82 11.57
CA LEU A 93 -3.70 -9.29 11.93
C LEU A 93 -4.17 -9.92 13.24
N SER A 94 -5.18 -9.31 13.86
CA SER A 94 -5.96 -9.99 14.90
C SER A 94 -6.72 -11.17 14.32
N ARG A 95 -7.12 -12.15 15.15
CA ARG A 95 -7.90 -13.32 14.71
C ARG A 95 -9.16 -12.90 13.94
N GLN A 96 -9.94 -11.99 14.51
CA GLN A 96 -11.18 -11.50 13.92
C GLN A 96 -10.94 -10.82 12.55
N ALA A 97 -9.89 -10.01 12.42
CA ALA A 97 -9.54 -9.37 11.16
C ALA A 97 -9.04 -10.38 10.11
N ALA A 98 -8.31 -11.42 10.54
CA ALA A 98 -7.89 -12.51 9.66
C ALA A 98 -9.08 -13.32 9.16
N GLU A 99 -10.06 -13.64 10.02
CA GLU A 99 -11.30 -14.33 9.65
C GLU A 99 -12.13 -13.50 8.66
N ALA A 100 -12.34 -12.21 8.95
CA ALA A 100 -13.05 -11.29 8.05
C ALA A 100 -12.34 -11.15 6.69
N ALA A 101 -11.00 -11.21 6.65
CA ALA A 101 -10.25 -11.17 5.40
C ALA A 101 -10.48 -12.42 4.53
N LEU A 102 -10.85 -13.56 5.12
CA LEU A 102 -11.10 -14.83 4.41
C LEU A 102 -12.55 -15.00 3.96
N GLU A 103 -13.49 -14.26 4.56
CA GLU A 103 -14.92 -14.33 4.27
C GLU A 103 -15.27 -14.28 2.77
N PRO A 104 -14.66 -13.41 1.95
CA PRO A 104 -14.98 -13.32 0.51
C PRO A 104 -14.44 -14.46 -0.34
N TYR A 105 -13.64 -15.37 0.23
CA TYR A 105 -12.90 -16.40 -0.49
C TYR A 105 -13.40 -17.78 -0.08
N ALA A 106 -14.34 -18.34 -0.83
CA ALA A 106 -14.81 -19.72 -0.65
C ALA A 106 -13.94 -20.70 -1.46
N ILE A 107 -13.75 -21.92 -0.95
CA ILE A 107 -13.05 -22.99 -1.68
C ILE A 107 -13.85 -23.33 -2.95
N GLY A 108 -13.16 -23.45 -4.08
CA GLY A 108 -13.75 -23.69 -5.40
C GLY A 108 -14.24 -22.42 -6.12
N GLN A 109 -14.25 -21.27 -5.45
CA GLN A 109 -14.64 -20.00 -6.06
C GLN A 109 -13.56 -19.49 -7.03
N THR A 110 -13.99 -18.90 -8.14
CA THR A 110 -13.12 -18.15 -9.04
C THR A 110 -13.00 -16.70 -8.55
N VAL A 111 -11.76 -16.26 -8.35
CA VAL A 111 -11.41 -14.91 -7.90
C VAL A 111 -10.38 -14.30 -8.84
N THR A 112 -10.23 -12.97 -8.77
CA THR A 112 -9.20 -12.27 -9.55
C THR A 112 -7.89 -12.26 -8.78
N ALA A 113 -6.84 -12.85 -9.37
CA ALA A 113 -5.47 -12.73 -8.90
C ALA A 113 -4.71 -11.71 -9.75
N TYR A 114 -3.75 -11.03 -9.15
CA TYR A 114 -2.86 -10.09 -9.82
C TYR A 114 -1.50 -10.76 -10.00
N PHE A 115 -1.20 -11.14 -11.24
CA PHE A 115 0.01 -11.86 -11.62
C PHE A 115 1.01 -10.93 -12.32
N ASN A 116 2.28 -10.98 -11.91
CA ASN A 116 3.35 -10.26 -12.60
C ASN A 116 4.29 -11.27 -13.27
N PRO A 117 4.38 -11.29 -14.62
CA PRO A 117 5.24 -12.24 -15.33
C PRO A 117 6.73 -12.03 -15.05
N ALA A 118 7.16 -10.82 -14.66
CA ALA A 118 8.54 -10.56 -14.28
C ALA A 118 8.90 -11.13 -12.90
N ILE A 119 7.90 -11.31 -12.02
CA ILE A 119 8.08 -11.87 -10.67
C ILE A 119 6.87 -12.76 -10.31
N PRO A 120 6.79 -13.99 -10.85
CA PRO A 120 5.63 -14.88 -10.66
C PRO A 120 5.31 -15.19 -9.19
N GLU A 121 6.34 -15.24 -8.35
CA GLU A 121 6.24 -15.51 -6.91
C GLU A 121 5.46 -14.42 -6.14
N ARG A 122 5.35 -13.20 -6.68
CA ARG A 122 4.67 -12.06 -6.04
C ARG A 122 3.21 -11.93 -6.44
N THR A 123 2.58 -13.01 -6.86
CA THR A 123 1.14 -13.02 -7.18
C THR A 123 0.30 -12.85 -5.90
N PHE A 124 -0.72 -12.00 -5.92
CA PHE A 124 -1.60 -11.78 -4.77
C PHE A 124 -3.06 -11.58 -5.20
N LEU A 125 -4.01 -11.77 -4.28
CA LEU A 125 -5.44 -11.52 -4.53
C LEU A 125 -5.85 -10.07 -4.20
N ARG A 126 -5.19 -9.45 -3.21
CA ARG A 126 -5.47 -8.08 -2.78
C ARG A 126 -4.23 -7.21 -2.68
N LEU A 127 -4.36 -6.02 -3.25
CA LEU A 127 -3.48 -4.89 -2.96
C LEU A 127 -3.80 -4.35 -1.58
N ASN A 128 -2.89 -4.56 -0.64
CA ASN A 128 -2.93 -3.84 0.62
C ASN A 128 -2.20 -2.51 0.43
N LEU A 129 -2.91 -1.53 -0.10
CA LEU A 129 -2.46 -0.15 -0.11
C LEU A 129 -2.59 0.36 1.32
N ALA A 130 -1.45 0.41 2.03
CA ALA A 130 -1.39 1.11 3.31
C ALA A 130 -1.58 2.61 3.03
N PHE A 131 -2.83 3.04 2.97
CA PHE A 131 -3.20 4.44 3.07
C PHE A 131 -2.95 4.83 4.53
N GLY A 132 -1.72 5.23 4.85
CA GLY A 132 -1.42 5.99 6.07
C GLY A 132 -2.23 7.31 6.11
N PRO A 133 -1.87 8.31 6.94
CA PRO A 133 -2.71 9.47 7.29
C PRO A 133 -3.14 10.40 6.12
N TYR A 134 -2.93 10.02 4.87
CA TYR A 134 -3.35 10.77 3.68
C TYR A 134 -4.86 10.77 3.43
N VAL A 135 -5.65 9.84 3.99
CA VAL A 135 -7.12 9.95 3.96
C VAL A 135 -7.59 11.20 4.73
N LEU A 136 -6.87 11.60 5.79
CA LEU A 136 -7.12 12.86 6.51
C LEU A 136 -6.76 14.09 5.67
N CYS A 137 -5.88 13.99 4.67
CA CYS A 137 -5.59 15.12 3.77
C CYS A 137 -6.60 15.29 2.64
N LEU A 138 -7.36 14.24 2.27
CA LEU A 138 -8.39 14.31 1.23
C LEU A 138 -9.80 14.58 1.76
N MET A 139 -10.06 14.27 3.04
CA MET A 139 -11.33 14.58 3.73
C MET A 139 -11.30 15.93 4.48
N GLY A 140 -10.29 16.75 4.21
CA GLY A 140 -10.18 18.13 4.70
C GLY A 140 -10.66 19.15 3.66
N VAL A 141 -11.87 18.96 3.13
CA VAL A 141 -12.70 20.00 2.46
C VAL A 141 -14.17 19.69 2.75
#